data_AF-A0A5P6VM37-F1
#
_entry.id   AF-A0A5P6VM37-F1
#
_cell.length_a   1.000
_cell.length_b   1.000
_cell.length_c   1.000
_cell.angle_alpha   90.00
_cell.angle_beta   90.00
_cell.angle_gamma   90.00
#
_symmetry.space_group_name_H-M   'P 1'
#
loop_
_entity.id
_entity.type
_entity.pdbx_description
1 polymer ?
#
loop_
_entity_poly.entity_id
_entity_poly.type
_entity_poly.pdbx_seq_one_letter_code
_entity_poly.pdbx_strand_id
1 'polypeptide(L)'
;MAENNEIKTGVALLNYVQEITNITTSLGNAMTEVYTAKTALEGAYIGEAKEEMTMYIGSLYAHIQKMVTLYGSLMTYIYNAYETMEDKDEILSKWILSNWGVEVQVKDGQIVPPSGNAS
;
A
#
# COMPACT_ATOMS: atom_id res chain seq x y z
N MET A 1 6.76 15.68 -23.59
CA MET A 1 7.35 16.42 -22.45
C MET A 1 7.65 15.37 -21.40
N ALA A 2 8.92 15.20 -21.00
CA ALA A 2 9.28 14.23 -19.98
C ALA A 2 8.72 14.73 -18.64
N GLU A 3 7.73 14.04 -18.10
CA GLU A 3 7.26 14.30 -16.74
C GLU A 3 8.44 14.08 -15.79
N ASN A 4 8.66 15.07 -14.93
CA ASN A 4 9.77 15.15 -14.01
C ASN A 4 9.84 13.88 -13.15
N ASN A 5 10.92 13.08 -13.31
CA ASN A 5 11.24 11.86 -12.55
C ASN A 5 11.59 12.16 -11.08
N GLU A 6 10.80 12.99 -10.42
CA GLU A 6 10.97 13.28 -9.01
C GLU A 6 10.35 12.15 -8.20
N ILE A 7 11.19 11.40 -7.47
CA ILE A 7 10.73 10.38 -6.54
C ILE A 7 9.86 11.07 -5.49
N LYS A 8 8.55 10.81 -5.53
CA LYS A 8 7.62 11.33 -4.52
C LYS A 8 7.90 10.64 -3.19
N THR A 9 8.00 11.41 -2.12
CA THR A 9 8.27 10.94 -0.76
C THR A 9 7.30 11.60 0.22
N GLY A 10 7.16 11.02 1.42
CA GLY A 10 6.30 11.55 2.48
C GLY A 10 4.82 11.57 2.12
N VAL A 11 4.09 12.61 2.53
CA VAL A 11 2.63 12.78 2.30
C VAL A 11 2.24 12.65 0.82
N ALA A 12 3.11 13.04 -0.12
CA ALA A 12 2.83 12.93 -1.55
C ALA A 12 2.63 11.48 -2.03
N LEU A 13 3.16 10.48 -1.29
CA LEU A 13 2.93 9.07 -1.57
C LEU A 13 1.48 8.63 -1.30
N LEU A 14 0.78 9.31 -0.36
CA LEU A 14 -0.60 9.00 -0.03
C LEU A 14 -1.56 9.27 -1.20
N ASN A 15 -1.19 10.16 -2.12
CA ASN A 15 -1.98 10.44 -3.32
C ASN A 15 -2.11 9.20 -4.22
N TYR A 16 -1.16 8.26 -4.15
CA TYR A 16 -1.19 7.03 -4.94
C TYR A 16 -1.99 5.89 -4.27
N VAL A 17 -2.38 6.03 -3.00
CA VAL A 17 -3.09 4.97 -2.27
C VAL A 17 -4.40 4.60 -2.96
N GLN A 18 -5.17 5.59 -3.41
CA GLN A 18 -6.43 5.33 -4.10
C GLN A 18 -6.22 4.59 -5.43
N GLU A 19 -5.21 4.99 -6.20
CA GLU A 19 -4.88 4.35 -7.48
C GLU A 19 -4.43 2.89 -7.26
N ILE A 20 -3.55 2.65 -6.30
CA ILE A 20 -3.08 1.31 -5.95
C ILE A 20 -4.22 0.46 -5.39
N THR A 21 -5.15 1.04 -4.62
CA THR A 21 -6.35 0.35 -4.13
C THR A 21 -7.25 -0.08 -5.29
N ASN A 22 -7.42 0.77 -6.30
CA ASN A 22 -8.21 0.44 -7.49
C ASN A 22 -7.55 -0.69 -8.30
N ILE A 23 -6.21 -0.63 -8.46
CA ILE A 23 -5.44 -1.66 -9.17
C ILE A 23 -5.52 -3.00 -8.41
N THR A 24 -5.27 -3.01 -7.11
CA THR A 24 -5.33 -4.23 -6.29
C THR A 24 -6.72 -4.85 -6.28
N THR A 25 -7.79 -4.03 -6.23
CA THR A 25 -9.17 -4.50 -6.38
C THR A 25 -9.38 -5.16 -7.75
N SER A 26 -8.94 -4.50 -8.83
CA SER A 26 -9.07 -5.03 -10.20
C SER A 26 -8.30 -6.34 -10.39
N LEU A 27 -7.10 -6.43 -9.83
CA LEU A 27 -6.29 -7.66 -9.84
C LEU A 27 -6.94 -8.78 -9.02
N GLY A 28 -7.57 -8.46 -7.90
CA GLY A 28 -8.35 -9.40 -7.10
C GLY A 28 -9.52 -9.99 -7.90
N ASN A 29 -10.29 -9.14 -8.58
CA ASN A 29 -11.38 -9.56 -9.45
C ASN A 29 -10.88 -10.45 -10.60
N ALA A 30 -9.82 -10.03 -11.28
CA ALA A 30 -9.20 -10.82 -12.35
C ALA A 30 -8.71 -12.19 -11.86
N MET A 31 -8.14 -12.25 -10.64
CA MET A 31 -7.73 -13.51 -10.03
C MET A 31 -8.91 -14.45 -9.81
N THR A 32 -10.03 -13.93 -9.30
CA THR A 32 -11.27 -14.70 -9.11
C THR A 32 -11.82 -15.21 -10.44
N GLU A 33 -11.85 -14.38 -11.48
CA GLU A 33 -12.32 -14.77 -12.82
C GLU A 33 -11.45 -15.89 -13.42
N VAL A 34 -10.13 -15.76 -13.33
CA VAL A 34 -9.20 -16.79 -13.82
C VAL A 34 -9.34 -18.10 -13.05
N TYR A 35 -9.59 -18.04 -11.74
CA TYR A 35 -9.88 -19.22 -10.94
C TYR A 35 -11.17 -19.91 -11.40
N THR A 36 -12.25 -19.15 -11.63
CA THR A 36 -13.51 -19.68 -12.17
C THR A 36 -13.33 -20.25 -13.58
N ALA A 37 -12.53 -19.61 -14.44
CA ALA A 37 -12.22 -20.13 -15.76
C ALA A 37 -11.45 -21.46 -15.68
N LYS A 38 -10.52 -21.59 -14.72
CA LYS A 38 -9.78 -22.82 -14.47
C LYS A 38 -10.71 -23.98 -14.08
N THR A 39 -11.70 -23.75 -13.22
CA THR A 39 -12.66 -24.80 -12.83
C THR A 39 -13.60 -25.13 -13.99
N ALA A 40 -13.99 -24.14 -14.79
CA ALA A 40 -14.82 -24.36 -15.98
C ALA A 40 -14.10 -25.11 -17.12
N LEU A 41 -12.76 -25.14 -17.13
CA LEU A 41 -11.98 -25.95 -18.09
C LEU A 41 -12.15 -27.45 -17.87
N GLU A 42 -12.54 -27.88 -16.67
CA GLU A 42 -12.74 -29.30 -16.37
C GLU A 42 -13.85 -29.90 -17.23
N GLY A 43 -13.47 -30.65 -18.26
CA GLY A 43 -14.40 -31.30 -19.19
C GLY A 43 -14.83 -30.44 -20.38
N ALA A 44 -14.41 -29.18 -20.48
CA ALA A 44 -14.73 -28.32 -21.63
C ALA A 44 -13.87 -28.61 -22.87
N TYR A 45 -12.64 -29.11 -22.67
CA TYR A 45 -11.68 -29.40 -23.74
C TYR A 45 -11.13 -30.83 -23.62
N ILE A 46 -10.73 -31.41 -24.75
CA ILE A 46 -10.10 -32.73 -24.85
C ILE A 46 -8.83 -32.66 -25.70
N GLY A 47 -7.93 -33.63 -25.54
CA GLY A 47 -6.68 -33.72 -26.30
C GLY A 47 -5.77 -32.50 -26.12
N GLU A 48 -5.02 -32.16 -27.17
CA GLU A 48 -4.04 -31.05 -27.17
C GLU A 48 -4.64 -29.71 -26.75
N ALA A 49 -5.89 -29.42 -27.15
CA ALA A 49 -6.57 -28.19 -26.76
C ALA A 49 -6.76 -28.05 -25.24
N LYS A 50 -6.95 -29.18 -24.53
CA LYS A 50 -7.02 -29.19 -23.07
C LYS A 50 -5.68 -28.82 -22.45
N GLU A 51 -4.59 -29.36 -22.99
CA GLU A 51 -3.24 -29.12 -22.50
C GLU A 51 -2.85 -27.65 -22.71
N GLU A 52 -3.07 -27.11 -23.90
CA GLU A 52 -2.80 -25.70 -24.21
C GLU A 52 -3.61 -24.75 -23.32
N MET A 53 -4.90 -24.97 -23.17
CA MET A 53 -5.75 -24.13 -22.32
C MET A 53 -5.37 -24.20 -20.84
N THR A 54 -4.97 -25.39 -20.37
CA THR A 54 -4.48 -25.57 -18.99
C THR A 54 -3.19 -24.79 -18.77
N MET A 55 -2.24 -24.85 -19.72
CA MET A 55 -1.00 -24.08 -19.65
C MET A 55 -1.24 -22.58 -19.70
N TYR A 56 -2.12 -22.13 -20.60
CA TYR A 56 -2.47 -20.71 -20.75
C TYR A 56 -3.07 -20.14 -19.46
N ILE A 57 -4.12 -20.79 -18.92
CA ILE A 57 -4.77 -20.33 -17.68
C ILE A 57 -3.79 -20.38 -16.50
N GLY A 58 -2.95 -21.43 -16.41
CA GLY A 58 -1.91 -21.52 -15.40
C GLY A 58 -0.91 -20.36 -15.46
N SER A 59 -0.46 -20.01 -16.66
CA SER A 59 0.44 -18.88 -16.90
C SER A 59 -0.24 -17.55 -16.52
N LEU A 60 -1.46 -17.32 -16.98
CA LEU A 60 -2.23 -16.12 -16.68
C LEU A 60 -2.42 -15.92 -15.16
N TYR A 61 -2.82 -16.98 -14.45
CA TYR A 61 -2.92 -16.97 -12.99
C TYR A 61 -1.62 -16.55 -12.33
N ALA A 62 -0.49 -17.14 -12.74
CA ALA A 62 0.82 -16.81 -12.18
C ALA A 62 1.24 -15.36 -12.44
N HIS A 63 0.89 -14.80 -13.60
CA HIS A 63 1.16 -13.39 -13.91
C HIS A 63 0.32 -12.44 -13.07
N ILE A 64 -0.98 -12.70 -12.90
CA ILE A 64 -1.84 -11.90 -12.03
C ILE A 64 -1.33 -12.00 -10.58
N GLN A 65 -0.91 -13.17 -10.12
CA GLN A 65 -0.40 -13.37 -8.76
C GLN A 65 0.85 -12.51 -8.51
N LYS A 66 1.77 -12.45 -9.47
CA LYS A 66 2.96 -11.57 -9.37
C LYS A 66 2.57 -10.10 -9.26
N MET A 67 1.55 -9.65 -10.02
CA MET A 67 1.06 -8.29 -9.93
C MET A 67 0.41 -8.01 -8.57
N VAL A 68 -0.40 -8.93 -8.03
CA VAL A 68 -0.98 -8.81 -6.69
C VAL A 68 0.12 -8.65 -5.64
N THR A 69 1.16 -9.48 -5.68
CA THR A 69 2.31 -9.36 -4.75
C THR A 69 3.04 -8.03 -4.89
N LEU A 70 3.28 -7.57 -6.13
CA LEU A 70 3.96 -6.31 -6.40
C LEU A 70 3.18 -5.12 -5.82
N TYR A 71 1.90 -4.99 -6.14
CA TYR A 71 1.09 -3.87 -5.68
C TYR A 71 0.78 -3.96 -4.17
N GLY A 72 0.69 -5.16 -3.61
CA GLY A 72 0.63 -5.35 -2.16
C GLY A 72 1.90 -4.86 -1.46
N SER A 73 3.08 -5.19 -2.01
CA SER A 73 4.37 -4.72 -1.46
C SER A 73 4.50 -3.19 -1.57
N LEU A 74 4.02 -2.61 -2.67
CA LEU A 74 4.00 -1.15 -2.85
C LEU A 74 3.09 -0.47 -1.82
N MET A 75 1.91 -1.04 -1.55
CA MET A 75 1.01 -0.51 -0.52
C MET A 75 1.67 -0.55 0.86
N THR A 76 2.31 -1.67 1.23
CA THR A 76 3.06 -1.78 2.49
C THR A 76 4.20 -0.76 2.57
N TYR A 77 4.93 -0.55 1.47
CA TYR A 77 5.97 0.46 1.42
C TYR A 77 5.44 1.87 1.70
N ILE A 78 4.30 2.24 1.10
CA ILE A 78 3.66 3.56 1.32
C ILE A 78 3.27 3.73 2.79
N TYR A 79 2.63 2.73 3.40
CA TYR A 79 2.26 2.78 4.82
C TYR A 79 3.49 2.94 5.72
N ASN A 80 4.52 2.12 5.52
CA ASN A 80 5.75 2.20 6.34
C ASN A 80 6.47 3.54 6.16
N ALA A 81 6.49 4.09 4.94
CA ALA A 81 7.09 5.39 4.66
C ALA A 81 6.30 6.52 5.35
N TYR A 82 4.98 6.41 5.42
CA TYR A 82 4.13 7.36 6.14
C TYR A 82 4.34 7.27 7.66
N GLU A 83 4.29 6.08 8.25
CA GLU A 83 4.52 5.88 9.70
C GLU A 83 5.89 6.42 10.12
N THR A 84 6.94 6.10 9.34
CA THR A 84 8.30 6.61 9.62
C THR A 84 8.39 8.13 9.55
N MET A 85 7.58 8.78 8.72
CA MET A 85 7.56 10.24 8.61
C MET A 85 6.85 10.86 9.81
N GLU A 86 5.69 10.34 10.20
CA GLU A 86 4.95 10.79 11.39
C GLU A 86 5.81 10.67 12.65
N ASP A 87 6.50 9.54 12.85
CA ASP A 87 7.42 9.34 13.98
C ASP A 87 8.54 10.40 14.01
N LYS A 88 9.09 10.75 12.84
CA LYS A 88 10.13 11.77 12.72
C LYS A 88 9.61 13.17 12.99
N ASP A 89 8.42 13.50 12.50
CA ASP A 89 7.77 14.78 12.75
C ASP A 89 7.42 14.95 14.24
N GLU A 90 6.99 13.88 14.91
CA GLU A 90 6.76 13.88 16.36
C GLU A 90 8.07 14.12 17.14
N ILE A 91 9.16 13.43 16.78
CA ILE A 91 10.48 13.63 17.41
C ILE A 91 10.98 15.06 17.20
N LEU A 92 10.85 15.61 15.99
CA LEU A 92 11.27 16.97 15.67
C LEU A 92 10.46 18.00 16.47
N SER A 93 9.14 17.81 16.54
CA SER A 93 8.23 18.65 17.34
C SER A 93 8.63 18.65 18.82
N LYS A 94 8.88 17.48 19.41
CA LYS A 94 9.38 17.33 20.79
C LYS A 94 10.71 18.07 21.01
N TRP A 95 11.65 17.96 20.07
CA TRP A 95 12.94 18.64 20.15
C TRP A 95 12.78 20.17 20.12
N ILE A 96 11.95 20.71 19.23
CA ILE A 96 11.68 22.15 19.14
C ILE A 96 11.06 22.68 20.45
N LEU A 97 10.02 22.00 20.96
CA LEU A 97 9.33 22.41 22.20
C LEU A 97 10.28 22.40 23.41
N SER A 98 11.13 21.37 23.51
CA SER A 98 12.15 21.27 24.55
C SER A 98 13.17 22.42 24.45
N ASN A 99 13.64 22.75 23.24
CA ASN A 99 14.56 23.87 23.01
C ASN A 99 13.94 25.24 23.30
N TRP A 100 12.60 25.33 23.33
CA TRP A 100 11.86 26.55 23.71
C TRP A 100 11.45 26.57 25.19
N GLY A 101 11.92 25.60 25.99
CA GLY A 101 11.67 25.55 27.43
C GLY A 101 10.26 25.09 27.81
N VAL A 102 9.53 24.46 26.88
CA VAL A 102 8.20 23.89 27.16
C VAL A 102 8.39 22.45 27.64
N GLU A 103 8.04 22.15 28.90
CA GLU A 103 7.93 20.76 29.36
C GLU A 103 6.77 20.08 28.62
N VAL A 104 7.10 19.12 27.76
CA VAL A 104 6.11 18.35 27.00
C VAL A 104 5.56 17.24 27.89
N GLN A 105 4.33 17.39 28.38
CA GLN A 105 3.61 16.28 29.03
C GLN A 105 2.86 15.47 27.97
N VAL A 106 3.17 14.19 27.90
CA VAL A 106 2.46 13.23 27.03
C VAL A 106 1.39 12.54 27.87
N LYS A 107 0.12 12.69 27.50
CA LYS A 107 -0.99 11.98 28.13
C LYS A 107 -1.83 11.30 27.04
N ASP A 108 -1.99 9.98 27.13
CA ASP A 108 -2.74 9.15 26.18
C ASP A 108 -2.38 9.39 24.70
N GLY A 109 -1.08 9.57 24.41
CA GLY A 109 -0.58 9.72 23.04
C GLY A 109 -0.85 11.08 22.37
N GLN A 110 -1.37 12.07 23.11
CA GLN A 110 -1.55 13.43 22.60
C GLN A 110 -0.80 14.46 23.44
N ILE A 111 -0.32 15.52 22.78
CA ILE A 111 0.33 16.66 23.43
C ILE A 111 -0.76 17.54 24.05
N VAL A 112 -0.76 17.65 25.37
CA VAL A 112 -1.61 18.59 26.10
C VAL A 112 -0.76 19.80 26.47
N PRO A 113 -1.16 21.05 26.13
CA PRO A 113 -0.43 22.23 26.57
C PRO A 113 -0.39 22.28 28.10
N PRO A 114 0.69 22.81 28.71
CA PRO A 114 0.78 22.92 30.15
C PRO A 114 -0.40 23.75 30.66
N SER A 115 -1.12 23.21 31.65
CA SER A 115 -2.18 23.94 32.35
C SER A 115 -1.52 25.07 33.14
N GLY A 116 -1.29 26.20 32.48
CA GLY A 116 -0.76 27.39 33.12
C GLY A 116 -1.74 27.85 34.19
N ASN A 117 -1.34 27.76 35.46
CA ASN A 117 -1.85 28.71 36.44
C ASN A 117 -1.27 30.07 36.04
N ALA A 118 -2.10 30.89 35.40
CA ALA A 118 -1.85 32.31 35.34
C ALA A 118 -1.88 32.84 36.78
N SER A 119 -0.74 33.28 37.28
CA SER A 119 -0.59 34.09 38.49
C SER A 119 0.35 35.23 38.17
#